data_AF-A0A1F5FMV9-F1
#
_entry.id   AF-A0A1F5FMV9-F1
#
_cell.length_a   1.000
_cell.length_b   1.000
_cell.length_c   1.000
_cell.angle_alpha   90.00
_cell.angle_beta   90.00
_cell.angle_gamma   90.00
#
_symmetry.space_group_name_H-M   'P 1'
#
loop_
_entity.id
_entity.type
_entity.pdbx_description
1 polymer ?
#
loop_
_entity_poly.entity_id
_entity_poly.type
_entity_poly.pdbx_seq_one_letter_code
_entity_poly.pdbx_strand_id
1 'polypeptide(L)'
;MSSAISKELLLSSVISGEVGKLSSKLSFWQADISATQTLWESPNTLSLESVLDSIDPEEDLLESVDLALLYGIGWEFIWGKKPPEVVSLLRQEIIQKVREGTALNELETLWYRLICVDTDMF
;
A
#
# COMPACT_ATOMS: atom_id res chain seq x y z
N MET A 1 -12.26 2.41 -19.99
CA MET A 1 -11.63 2.47 -18.66
C MET A 1 -10.14 2.36 -18.89
N SER A 2 -9.29 3.19 -18.27
CA SER A 2 -7.84 3.03 -18.44
C SER A 2 -7.37 1.77 -17.69
N SER A 3 -6.23 1.23 -18.12
CA SER A 3 -5.57 0.09 -17.47
C SER A 3 -5.28 0.40 -15.99
N ALA A 4 -4.73 1.58 -15.69
CA ALA A 4 -4.45 2.08 -14.34
C ALA A 4 -5.65 1.99 -13.37
N ILE A 5 -6.83 2.50 -13.75
CA ILE A 5 -8.01 2.51 -12.87
C ILE A 5 -8.42 1.07 -12.48
N SER A 6 -8.23 0.12 -13.40
CA SER A 6 -8.57 -1.29 -13.13
C SER A 6 -7.55 -1.93 -12.16
N LYS A 7 -6.27 -1.59 -12.30
CA LYS A 7 -5.18 -2.05 -11.42
C LYS A 7 -5.30 -1.44 -10.02
N GLU A 8 -5.67 -0.16 -9.92
CA GLU A 8 -5.94 0.53 -8.64
C GLU A 8 -7.08 -0.12 -7.85
N LEU A 9 -8.20 -0.44 -8.52
CA LEU A 9 -9.34 -1.10 -7.90
C LEU A 9 -8.98 -2.51 -7.38
N LEU A 10 -8.18 -3.26 -8.15
CA LEU A 10 -7.71 -4.58 -7.72
C LEU A 10 -6.76 -4.48 -6.52
N LEU A 11 -5.77 -3.60 -6.57
CA LEU A 11 -4.82 -3.42 -5.47
C LEU A 11 -5.50 -2.94 -4.20
N SER A 12 -6.35 -1.93 -4.28
CA SER A 12 -7.09 -1.40 -3.11
C SER A 12 -7.96 -2.47 -2.45
N SER A 13 -8.63 -3.32 -3.24
CA SER A 13 -9.41 -4.45 -2.72
C SER A 13 -8.55 -5.45 -1.97
N VAL A 14 -7.41 -5.87 -2.54
CA VAL A 14 -6.55 -6.89 -1.92
C VAL A 14 -5.82 -6.34 -0.69
N ILE A 15 -5.33 -5.09 -0.75
CA ILE A 15 -4.69 -4.40 0.39
C ILE A 15 -5.66 -4.27 1.55
N SER A 16 -6.93 -3.91 1.31
CA SER A 16 -7.93 -3.85 2.37
C SER A 16 -8.09 -5.19 3.10
N GLY A 17 -8.04 -6.30 2.35
CA GLY A 17 -8.03 -7.65 2.92
C GLY A 17 -6.82 -7.91 3.82
N GLU A 18 -5.62 -7.48 3.43
CA GLU A 18 -4.40 -7.64 4.25
C GLU A 18 -4.40 -6.71 5.48
N VAL A 19 -4.81 -5.45 5.32
CA VAL A 19 -4.98 -4.49 6.43
C VAL A 19 -5.98 -5.03 7.46
N GLY A 20 -7.08 -5.65 7.01
CA GLY A 20 -8.07 -6.29 7.88
C GLY A 20 -7.46 -7.36 8.80
N LYS A 21 -6.47 -8.13 8.31
CA LYS A 21 -5.74 -9.12 9.12
C LYS A 21 -4.86 -8.46 10.19
N LEU A 22 -4.39 -7.24 9.95
CA LEU A 22 -3.60 -6.45 10.91
C LEU A 22 -4.43 -5.67 11.93
N SER A 23 -5.76 -5.74 11.87
CA SER A 23 -6.68 -5.00 12.76
C SER A 23 -6.27 -5.04 14.24
N SER A 24 -6.00 -6.22 14.79
CA SER A 24 -5.54 -6.37 16.19
C SER A 24 -4.23 -5.63 16.52
N LYS A 25 -3.29 -5.54 15.56
CA LYS A 25 -2.02 -4.82 15.73
C LYS A 25 -2.18 -3.32 15.55
N LEU A 26 -2.99 -2.89 14.57
CA LEU A 26 -3.30 -1.49 14.34
C LEU A 26 -3.99 -0.87 15.56
N SER A 27 -4.95 -1.59 16.15
CA SER A 27 -5.59 -1.18 17.40
C SER A 27 -4.63 -1.12 18.58
N PHE A 28 -3.64 -2.03 18.67
CA PHE A 28 -2.59 -1.95 19.69
C PHE A 28 -1.77 -0.66 19.59
N TRP A 29 -1.44 -0.23 18.37
CA TRP A 29 -0.69 1.01 18.11
C TRP A 29 -1.56 2.28 18.09
N GLN A 30 -2.86 2.18 18.40
CA GLN A 30 -3.83 3.27 18.23
C GLN A 30 -3.79 3.89 16.83
N ALA A 31 -3.39 3.09 15.85
CA ALA A 31 -3.24 3.47 14.45
C ALA A 31 -4.44 3.00 13.62
N ASP A 32 -5.62 2.86 14.26
CA ASP A 32 -6.84 2.36 13.63
C ASP A 32 -7.07 3.07 12.29
N ILE A 33 -7.04 2.28 11.23
CA ILE A 33 -7.33 2.75 9.87
C ILE A 33 -8.84 2.64 9.74
N SER A 34 -9.51 3.79 9.60
CA SER A 34 -10.94 3.84 9.25
C SER A 34 -11.16 2.92 8.07
N ALA A 35 -12.00 1.89 8.23
CA ALA A 35 -12.19 0.84 7.23
C ALA A 35 -12.34 1.44 5.84
N THR A 36 -11.33 1.26 5.00
CA THR A 36 -11.39 1.60 3.57
C THR A 36 -12.45 0.67 2.99
N GLN A 37 -13.63 1.22 2.70
CA GLN A 37 -14.77 0.45 2.19
C GLN A 37 -14.33 -0.36 0.97
N THR A 38 -14.20 -1.67 1.14
CA THR A 38 -13.97 -2.59 0.03
C THR A 38 -15.25 -2.63 -0.78
N LEU A 39 -15.24 -2.00 -1.96
CA LEU A 39 -16.39 -1.99 -2.87
C LEU A 39 -16.71 -3.38 -3.42
N TRP A 40 -15.79 -4.35 -3.32
CA TRP A 40 -15.92 -5.70 -3.85
C TRP A 40 -15.17 -6.74 -3.02
N GLU A 41 -15.84 -7.84 -2.68
CA GLU A 41 -15.26 -9.07 -2.14
C GLU A 41 -15.39 -10.18 -3.20
N SER A 42 -14.27 -10.63 -3.77
CA SER A 42 -14.25 -11.73 -4.73
C SER A 42 -14.09 -13.08 -4.00
N PRO A 43 -14.86 -14.13 -4.37
CA PRO A 43 -14.72 -15.47 -3.79
C PRO A 43 -13.42 -16.19 -4.21
N ASN A 44 -12.77 -15.73 -5.29
CA ASN A 44 -11.38 -16.10 -5.60
C ASN A 44 -10.48 -15.07 -4.93
N THR A 45 -9.85 -15.44 -3.82
CA THR A 45 -8.81 -14.63 -3.17
C THR A 45 -7.60 -14.58 -4.10
N LEU A 46 -7.55 -13.57 -4.97
CA LEU A 46 -6.31 -13.18 -5.63
C LEU A 46 -5.30 -12.86 -4.53
N SER A 47 -4.12 -13.50 -4.57
CA SER A 47 -3.07 -13.17 -3.61
C SER A 47 -2.48 -11.81 -3.96
N LEU A 48 -2.08 -11.03 -2.94
CA LEU A 48 -1.42 -9.74 -3.14
C LEU A 48 -0.21 -9.86 -4.07
N GLU A 49 0.59 -10.92 -3.89
CA GLU A 49 1.72 -11.23 -4.75
C GLU A 49 1.32 -11.34 -6.23
N SER A 50 0.23 -12.06 -6.54
CA SER A 50 -0.22 -12.23 -7.92
C SER A 50 -0.66 -10.91 -8.58
N VAL A 51 -1.22 -9.99 -7.79
CA VAL A 51 -1.63 -8.67 -8.27
C VAL A 51 -0.41 -7.77 -8.45
N LEU A 52 0.54 -7.78 -7.51
CA LEU A 52 1.80 -7.03 -7.64
C LEU A 52 2.64 -7.51 -8.83
N ASP A 53 2.70 -8.83 -9.07
CA ASP A 53 3.42 -9.43 -10.21
C ASP A 53 2.78 -9.05 -11.57
N SER A 54 1.51 -8.64 -11.58
CA SER A 54 0.80 -8.20 -12.79
C SER A 54 1.02 -6.73 -13.16
N ILE A 55 1.73 -5.99 -12.30
CA ILE A 55 2.01 -4.57 -12.45
C ILE A 55 3.50 -4.40 -12.78
N ASP A 56 3.77 -3.77 -13.91
CA ASP A 56 5.11 -3.38 -14.31
C ASP A 56 5.50 -2.09 -13.56
N PRO A 57 6.48 -2.14 -12.63
CA PRO A 57 6.84 -0.98 -11.85
C PRO A 57 7.45 0.16 -12.68
N GLU A 58 8.00 -0.12 -13.87
CA GLU A 58 8.66 0.89 -14.71
C GLU A 58 7.68 1.62 -15.63
N GLU A 59 6.63 0.95 -16.07
CA GLU A 59 5.64 1.52 -16.99
C GLU A 59 4.36 1.96 -16.26
N ASP A 60 3.77 1.10 -15.43
CA ASP A 60 2.43 1.32 -14.88
C ASP A 60 2.42 2.39 -13.78
N LEU A 61 3.47 2.48 -12.97
CA LEU A 61 3.50 3.41 -11.84
C LEU A 61 3.65 4.88 -12.28
N LEU A 62 4.06 5.10 -13.52
CA LEU A 62 4.10 6.44 -14.13
C LEU A 62 2.70 6.91 -14.56
N GLU A 63 1.74 6.00 -14.71
CA GLU A 63 0.39 6.34 -15.14
C GLU A 63 -0.45 7.00 -14.04
N SER A 64 -0.16 6.68 -12.76
CA SER A 64 -0.93 7.19 -11.62
C SER A 64 -0.14 7.19 -10.31
N VAL A 65 -0.20 8.33 -9.61
CA VAL A 65 0.36 8.49 -8.26
C VAL A 65 -0.35 7.58 -7.27
N ASP A 66 -1.67 7.44 -7.36
CA ASP A 66 -2.44 6.59 -6.45
C ASP A 66 -2.10 5.11 -6.66
N LEU A 67 -1.90 4.69 -7.91
CA LEU A 67 -1.42 3.34 -8.21
C LEU A 67 -0.03 3.08 -7.62
N ALA A 68 0.88 4.05 -7.73
CA ALA A 68 2.22 3.96 -7.15
C ALA A 68 2.20 3.85 -5.62
N LEU A 69 1.35 4.63 -4.95
CA LEU A 69 1.16 4.55 -3.50
C LEU A 69 0.55 3.22 -3.06
N LEU A 70 -0.49 2.75 -3.75
CA LEU A 70 -1.11 1.44 -3.46
C LEU A 70 -0.13 0.30 -3.69
N TYR A 71 0.63 0.33 -4.79
CA TYR A 71 1.65 -0.66 -5.08
C TYR A 71 2.71 -0.70 -3.97
N GLY A 72 3.17 0.46 -3.51
CA GLY A 72 4.09 0.58 -2.38
C GLY A 72 3.53 0.05 -1.06
N ILE A 73 2.29 0.38 -0.74
CA ILE A 73 1.58 -0.17 0.43
C ILE A 73 1.53 -1.70 0.36
N GLY A 74 1.22 -2.26 -0.81
CA GLY A 74 1.20 -3.71 -1.02
C GLY A 74 2.54 -4.36 -0.70
N TRP A 75 3.65 -3.71 -1.08
CA TRP A 75 5.00 -4.23 -0.82
C TRP A 75 5.35 -4.32 0.67
N GLU A 76 4.76 -3.52 1.56
CA GLU A 76 4.99 -3.65 3.01
C GLU A 76 4.42 -4.98 3.58
N PHE A 77 3.50 -5.64 2.86
CA PHE A 77 2.98 -6.96 3.23
C PHE A 77 3.77 -8.12 2.62
N ILE A 78 4.74 -7.85 1.74
CA ILE A 78 5.54 -8.88 1.08
C ILE A 78 6.86 -9.07 1.85
N TRP A 79 6.98 -10.19 2.55
CA TRP A 79 8.12 -10.45 3.42
C TRP A 79 9.19 -11.30 2.75
N GLY A 80 10.47 -11.01 3.03
CA GLY A 80 11.61 -11.79 2.54
C GLY A 80 11.97 -11.54 1.07
N LYS A 81 11.34 -10.59 0.40
CA LYS A 81 11.67 -10.15 -0.97
C LYS A 81 12.13 -8.69 -0.96
N LYS A 82 13.09 -8.34 -1.81
CA LYS A 82 13.54 -6.95 -1.98
C LYS A 82 12.48 -6.20 -2.80
N PRO A 83 11.96 -5.05 -2.33
CA PRO A 83 11.03 -4.25 -3.12
C PRO A 83 11.73 -3.61 -4.33
N PRO A 84 10.99 -3.27 -5.40
CA PRO A 84 11.50 -2.50 -6.53
C PRO A 84 12.12 -1.16 -6.09
N GLU A 85 13.07 -0.65 -6.87
CA GLU A 85 13.77 0.60 -6.54
C GLU A 85 12.82 1.79 -6.45
N VAL A 86 11.83 1.86 -7.35
CA VAL A 86 10.78 2.90 -7.35
C VAL A 86 10.03 2.94 -6.02
N VAL A 87 9.66 1.77 -5.47
CA VAL A 87 8.97 1.68 -4.17
C VAL A 87 9.88 2.14 -3.04
N SER A 88 11.16 1.77 -3.09
CA SER A 88 12.15 2.20 -2.09
C SER A 88 12.34 3.71 -2.07
N LEU A 89 12.35 4.35 -3.24
CA LEU A 89 12.45 5.80 -3.38
C LEU A 89 11.19 6.50 -2.86
N LEU A 90 10.00 6.05 -3.27
CA LEU A 90 8.72 6.59 -2.80
C LEU A 90 8.58 6.49 -1.28
N ARG A 91 9.01 5.37 -0.70
CA ARG A 91 9.06 5.17 0.76
C ARG A 91 9.92 6.23 1.45
N GLN A 92 11.10 6.51 0.91
CA GLN A 92 11.99 7.55 1.44
C GLN A 92 11.39 8.95 1.30
N GLU A 93 10.73 9.24 0.18
CA GLU A 93 10.06 10.52 -0.06
C GLU A 93 8.95 10.77 0.95
N ILE A 94 8.10 9.77 1.26
CA ILE A 94 7.03 9.90 2.26
C ILE A 94 7.62 10.19 3.64
N ILE A 95 8.66 9.44 4.04
CA ILE A 95 9.34 9.67 5.32
C ILE A 95 9.92 11.09 5.38
N GLN A 96 10.50 11.57 4.27
CA GLN A 96 11.07 12.90 4.20
C GLN A 96 10.00 13.99 4.27
N LYS A 97 8.87 13.83 3.57
CA LYS A 97 7.72 14.75 3.64
C LYS A 97 7.25 14.94 5.09
N VAL A 98 7.14 13.85 5.85
CA VAL A 98 6.75 13.92 7.27
C VAL A 98 7.79 14.66 8.10
N ARG A 99 9.08 14.38 7.90
CA ARG A 99 10.17 15.06 8.62
C ARG A 99 10.21 16.56 8.37
N GLU A 100 9.85 16.99 7.18
CA GLU A 100 9.77 18.39 6.78
C GLU A 100 8.47 19.07 7.23
N GLY A 101 7.52 18.32 7.79
CA GLY A 101 6.20 18.83 8.19
C GLY A 101 5.26 19.07 7.00
N THR A 102 5.53 18.45 5.85
CA THR A 102 4.66 18.51 4.66
C THR A 102 3.40 17.69 4.91
N ALA A 103 2.24 18.25 4.55
CA ALA A 103 0.97 17.55 4.67
C ALA A 103 0.93 16.34 3.72
N LEU A 104 0.62 15.16 4.28
CA LEU A 104 0.40 13.94 3.52
C LEU A 104 -1.05 13.82 3.07
N ASN A 105 -1.27 13.24 1.89
CA ASN A 105 -2.59 12.79 1.47
C ASN A 105 -3.03 11.53 2.25
N GLU A 106 -4.25 11.06 2.02
CA GLU A 106 -4.81 9.90 2.75
C GLU A 106 -4.00 8.61 2.55
N LEU A 107 -3.60 8.31 1.31
CA LEU A 107 -2.82 7.11 0.98
C LEU A 107 -1.39 7.19 1.50
N GLU A 108 -0.74 8.35 1.41
CA GLU A 108 0.58 8.59 2.00
C GLU A 108 0.55 8.45 3.52
N THR A 109 -0.51 8.96 4.16
CA THR A 109 -0.71 8.81 5.62
C THR A 109 -0.89 7.34 6.00
N LEU A 110 -1.68 6.60 5.22
CA LEU A 110 -1.87 5.15 5.40
C LEU A 110 -0.54 4.40 5.27
N TRP A 111 0.20 4.65 4.20
CA TRP A 111 1.49 4.00 3.98
C TRP A 111 2.49 4.35 5.07
N TYR A 112 2.58 5.62 5.47
CA TYR A 112 3.46 6.05 6.56
C TYR A 112 3.14 5.34 7.88
N ARG A 113 1.85 5.18 8.23
CA ARG A 113 1.44 4.41 9.42
C ARG A 113 1.89 2.96 9.32
N LEU A 114 1.73 2.31 8.18
CA LEU A 114 2.17 0.93 7.97
C LEU A 114 3.69 0.81 8.09
N ILE A 115 4.45 1.74 7.49
CA ILE A 115 5.90 1.83 7.64
C ILE A 115 6.29 1.88 9.12
N CYS A 116 5.65 2.76 9.91
CA CYS A 116 5.94 2.91 11.33
C CYS A 116 5.62 1.63 12.13
N VAL A 117 4.47 1.02 11.87
CA VAL A 117 4.03 -0.20 12.55
C VAL A 117 4.95 -1.38 12.22
N ASP A 118 5.45 -1.47 10.98
CA ASP A 118 6.37 -2.53 10.56
C ASP A 118 7.80 -2.30 11.09
N THR A 119 8.26 -1.04 11.18
CA THR A 119 9.60 -0.72 11.71
C THR A 119 9.82 -1.06 13.19
N ASP A 120 8.77 -1.19 14.00
CA ASP A 120 8.87 -1.57 15.42
C ASP A 120 8.87 -3.10 15.67
N MET A 121 8.92 -3.93 14.61
CA MET A 121 9.03 -5.39 14.73
C MET A 121 10.48 -5.94 14.66
N PHE A 122 11.50 -5.08 14.86
CA PHE A 122 12.90 -5.51 15.03
C PHE A 122 13.62 -4.82 16.19
#